data_AF-A0A2V2DZ69-F1
#
_entry.id   AF-A0A2V2DZ69-F1
#
_cell.length_a   1.000
_cell.length_b   1.000
_cell.length_c   1.000
_cell.angle_alpha   90.00
_cell.angle_beta   90.00
_cell.angle_gamma   90.00
#
_symmetry.space_group_name_H-M   'P 1'
#
loop_
_entity.id
_entity.type
_entity.pdbx_description
1 polymer ?
#
loop_
_entity_poly.entity_id
_entity_poly.type
_entity_poly.pdbx_seq_one_letter_code
_entity_poly.pdbx_strand_id
1 'polypeptide(L)'
;MGEYAQDHCPIELQSEAVGHAVRAALMYTGLAAVGMETGDRKYLDAAKRLWDNVVTTKLHISGGIGAEHKEEKFGSQYDLPNDAYLETCTSAAPSQKTSGTVR
;
A
#
# COMPACT_ATOMS: atom_id res chain seq x y z
N MET A 1 -11.07 -1.90 -14.89
CA MET A 1 -10.65 -1.89 -13.48
C MET A 1 -10.31 -3.33 -13.11
N GLY A 2 -9.34 -3.48 -12.22
CA GLY A 2 -8.40 -4.59 -12.10
C GLY A 2 -7.31 -4.16 -11.11
N GLU A 3 -6.03 -4.23 -11.47
CA GLU A 3 -4.96 -3.76 -10.58
C GLU A 3 -5.11 -2.28 -10.21
N TYR A 4 -5.54 -1.43 -11.17
CA TYR A 4 -5.77 0.01 -10.95
C TYR A 4 -6.65 0.33 -9.73
N ALA A 5 -7.69 -0.46 -9.50
CA ALA A 5 -8.66 -0.26 -8.40
C ALA A 5 -8.59 -1.39 -7.35
N GLN A 6 -7.52 -2.18 -7.37
CA GLN A 6 -7.25 -3.25 -6.40
C GLN A 6 -8.37 -4.31 -6.34
N ASP A 7 -9.08 -4.54 -7.45
CA ASP A 7 -10.18 -5.50 -7.59
C ASP A 7 -9.86 -6.65 -8.55
N HIS A 8 -8.58 -6.81 -8.92
CA HIS A 8 -8.10 -7.92 -9.76
C HIS A 8 -8.20 -9.29 -9.09
N CYS A 9 -8.17 -9.36 -7.75
CA CYS A 9 -8.41 -10.58 -6.98
C CYS A 9 -8.82 -10.26 -5.52
N PRO A 10 -9.35 -11.23 -4.76
CA PRO A 10 -9.62 -11.07 -3.33
C PRO A 10 -8.40 -10.58 -2.57
N ILE A 11 -8.62 -9.73 -1.56
CA ILE A 11 -7.53 -9.04 -0.85
C ILE A 11 -6.59 -10.00 -0.13
N GLU A 12 -7.10 -11.15 0.30
CA GLU A 12 -6.35 -12.21 0.94
C GLU A 12 -5.33 -12.86 -0.01
N LEU A 13 -5.56 -12.77 -1.32
CA LEU A 13 -4.68 -13.31 -2.37
C LEU A 13 -3.73 -12.25 -2.94
N GLN A 14 -3.97 -10.97 -2.70
CA GLN A 14 -3.07 -9.90 -3.12
C GLN A 14 -1.76 -9.96 -2.31
N SER A 15 -0.64 -9.95 -3.02
CA SER A 15 0.71 -10.05 -2.43
C SER A 15 1.65 -8.92 -2.86
N GLU A 16 1.28 -8.14 -3.87
CA GLU A 16 2.06 -7.01 -4.38
C GLU A 16 1.20 -5.74 -4.43
N ALA A 17 1.81 -4.60 -4.12
CA ALA A 17 1.18 -3.30 -4.25
C ALA A 17 1.20 -2.87 -5.72
N VAL A 18 0.00 -2.81 -6.32
CA VAL A 18 -0.20 -2.57 -7.76
C VAL A 18 -1.30 -1.54 -7.99
N GLY A 19 -1.30 -0.96 -9.19
CA GLY A 19 -2.26 0.07 -9.57
C GLY A 19 -2.04 1.38 -8.83
N HIS A 20 -3.08 2.21 -8.78
CA HIS A 20 -3.00 3.58 -8.29
C HIS A 20 -2.54 3.64 -6.82
N ALA A 21 -1.49 4.43 -6.56
CA ALA A 21 -0.79 4.48 -5.29
C ALA A 21 -1.67 4.96 -4.13
N VAL A 22 -2.37 6.11 -4.26
CA VAL A 22 -3.36 6.56 -3.26
C VAL A 22 -4.43 5.50 -2.98
N ARG A 23 -5.03 4.89 -4.01
CA ARG A 23 -6.16 3.95 -3.82
C ARG A 23 -5.73 2.74 -2.99
N ALA A 24 -4.60 2.16 -3.37
CA ALA A 24 -3.99 1.06 -2.64
C ALA A 24 -3.65 1.45 -1.20
N ALA A 25 -2.98 2.59 -0.98
CA ALA A 25 -2.61 3.04 0.35
C ALA A 25 -3.83 3.25 1.25
N LEU A 26 -4.88 3.91 0.75
CA LEU A 26 -6.14 4.08 1.48
C LEU A 26 -6.81 2.74 1.78
N MET A 27 -6.85 1.81 0.82
CA MET A 27 -7.39 0.47 1.05
C MET A 27 -6.64 -0.26 2.17
N TYR A 28 -5.30 -0.19 2.19
CA TYR A 28 -4.50 -0.87 3.21
C TYR A 28 -4.74 -0.29 4.61
N THR A 29 -4.88 1.04 4.71
CA THR A 29 -5.25 1.67 5.99
C THR A 29 -6.65 1.24 6.47
N GLY A 30 -7.61 1.08 5.54
CA GLY A 30 -8.95 0.58 5.85
C GLY A 30 -8.93 -0.87 6.34
N LEU A 31 -8.15 -1.74 5.69
CA LEU A 31 -7.99 -3.15 6.11
C LEU A 31 -7.36 -3.26 7.50
N ALA A 32 -6.34 -2.44 7.78
CA ALA A 32 -5.72 -2.39 9.09
C ALA A 32 -6.73 -1.94 10.16
N ALA A 33 -7.49 -0.88 9.90
CA ALA A 33 -8.51 -0.38 10.83
C ALA A 33 -9.61 -1.43 11.09
N VAL A 34 -10.16 -2.05 10.04
CA VAL A 34 -11.17 -3.11 10.17
C VAL A 34 -10.62 -4.31 10.94
N GLY A 35 -9.41 -4.74 10.63
CA GLY A 35 -8.77 -5.87 11.30
C GLY A 35 -8.49 -5.59 12.78
N MET A 36 -8.12 -4.36 13.14
CA MET A 36 -7.93 -3.95 14.54
C MET A 36 -9.26 -3.89 15.31
N GLU A 37 -10.31 -3.33 14.71
CA GLU A 37 -11.62 -3.16 15.35
C GLU A 37 -12.35 -4.50 15.53
N THR A 38 -12.30 -5.35 14.51
CA THR A 38 -13.04 -6.63 14.51
C THR A 38 -12.27 -7.78 15.14
N GLY A 39 -10.95 -7.65 15.29
CA GLY A 39 -10.05 -8.75 15.62
C GLY A 39 -9.88 -9.79 14.52
N ASP A 40 -10.46 -9.58 13.32
CA ASP A 40 -10.28 -10.49 12.18
C ASP A 40 -8.88 -10.33 11.58
N ARG A 41 -8.02 -11.29 11.92
CA ARG A 41 -6.62 -11.29 11.53
C ARG A 41 -6.39 -11.33 10.02
N LYS A 42 -7.35 -11.83 9.23
CA LYS A 42 -7.14 -11.95 7.78
C LYS A 42 -6.92 -10.58 7.11
N TYR A 43 -7.59 -9.54 7.60
CA TYR A 43 -7.43 -8.18 7.09
C TYR A 43 -6.13 -7.53 7.57
N LEU A 44 -5.74 -7.78 8.83
CA LEU A 44 -4.45 -7.35 9.36
C LEU A 44 -3.28 -7.99 8.60
N ASP A 45 -3.36 -9.31 8.36
CA ASP A 45 -2.32 -10.06 7.70
C ASP A 45 -2.20 -9.64 6.22
N ALA A 46 -3.32 -9.37 5.54
CA ALA A 46 -3.32 -8.83 4.18
C ALA A 46 -2.72 -7.40 4.13
N ALA A 47 -3.16 -6.51 5.03
CA ALA A 47 -2.62 -5.15 5.13
C ALA A 47 -1.11 -5.17 5.39
N LYS A 48 -0.66 -6.02 6.34
CA LYS A 48 0.76 -6.17 6.67
C LYS A 48 1.57 -6.69 5.49
N ARG A 49 1.10 -7.71 4.77
CA ARG A 49 1.80 -8.26 3.60
C ARG A 49 1.98 -7.21 2.50
N LEU A 50 0.92 -6.45 2.19
CA LEU A 50 0.95 -5.43 1.15
C LEU A 50 1.82 -4.25 1.56
N TRP A 51 1.73 -3.84 2.83
CA TRP A 51 2.63 -2.86 3.42
C TRP A 51 4.10 -3.29 3.34
N ASP A 52 4.39 -4.54 3.72
CA ASP A 52 5.74 -5.11 3.68
C ASP A 52 6.29 -5.07 2.22
N ASN A 53 5.47 -5.35 1.20
CA ASN A 53 5.88 -5.19 -0.20
C ASN A 53 6.21 -3.73 -0.57
N VAL A 54 5.39 -2.76 -0.15
CA VAL A 54 5.64 -1.34 -0.42
C VAL A 54 6.96 -0.89 0.19
N VAL A 55 7.16 -1.10 1.50
CA VAL A 55 8.33 -0.55 2.21
C VAL A 55 9.64 -1.22 1.83
N THR A 56 9.60 -2.46 1.36
CA THR A 56 10.81 -3.21 0.98
C THR A 56 11.19 -3.00 -0.48
N THR A 57 10.25 -2.69 -1.37
CA THR A 57 10.51 -2.71 -2.82
C THR A 57 10.03 -1.48 -3.60
N LYS A 58 9.06 -0.70 -3.09
CA LYS A 58 8.39 0.36 -3.86
C LYS A 58 8.36 1.73 -3.17
N LEU A 59 9.10 1.90 -2.08
CA LEU A 59 9.18 3.14 -1.30
C LEU A 59 10.43 3.93 -1.67
N HIS A 60 10.25 5.17 -2.12
CA HIS A 60 11.38 6.08 -2.36
C HIS A 60 11.95 6.56 -1.02
N ILE A 61 13.22 6.95 -1.00
CA ILE A 61 13.91 7.41 0.22
C ILE A 61 13.24 8.63 0.87
N SER A 62 12.50 9.42 0.10
CA SER A 62 11.70 10.55 0.58
C SER A 62 10.43 10.13 1.34
N GLY A 63 10.08 8.84 1.33
CA GLY A 63 8.81 8.33 1.84
C GLY A 63 7.67 8.34 0.81
N GLY A 64 7.92 8.79 -0.43
CA GLY A 64 6.93 8.79 -1.51
C GLY A 64 6.76 7.43 -2.19
N ILE A 65 5.56 7.16 -2.68
CA ILE A 65 5.23 5.97 -3.49
C ILE A 65 4.45 6.40 -4.74
N GLY A 66 4.47 5.56 -5.78
CA GLY A 66 3.96 5.90 -7.11
C GLY A 66 5.10 6.28 -8.05
N ALA A 67 5.63 5.29 -8.76
CA ALA A 67 6.79 5.44 -9.65
C ALA A 67 6.38 5.98 -11.03
N GLU A 68 5.15 5.68 -11.48
CA GLU A 68 4.68 6.04 -12.82
C GLU A 68 3.68 7.21 -12.78
N HIS A 69 3.94 8.24 -13.59
CA HIS A 69 3.01 9.37 -13.81
C HIS A 69 1.70 8.91 -14.45
N LYS A 70 1.77 7.93 -15.36
CA LYS A 70 0.59 7.41 -16.03
C LYS A 70 -0.18 6.54 -15.04
N GLU A 71 -1.43 6.92 -14.76
CA GLU A 71 -2.32 6.26 -13.80
C GLU A 71 -1.86 6.35 -12.34
N GLU A 72 -0.87 7.20 -12.03
CA GLU A 72 -0.46 7.53 -10.66
C GLU A 72 -0.17 6.27 -9.83
N LYS A 73 0.51 5.30 -10.44
CA LYS A 73 0.55 3.90 -9.97
C LYS A 73 1.91 3.46 -9.48
N PHE A 74 1.91 2.34 -8.76
CA PHE A 74 3.13 1.60 -8.49
C PHE A 74 3.76 1.11 -9.80
N GLY A 75 5.08 1.26 -9.89
CA GLY A 75 5.89 0.60 -10.92
C GLY A 75 6.25 -0.83 -10.52
N SER A 76 7.22 -1.38 -11.24
CA SER A 76 7.79 -2.69 -10.92
C SER A 76 8.54 -2.66 -9.58
N GLN A 77 8.76 -3.82 -8.97
CA GLN A 77 9.58 -3.90 -7.75
C GLN A 77 10.98 -3.32 -8.00
N TYR A 78 11.44 -2.48 -7.08
CA TYR A 78 12.72 -1.75 -7.14
C TYR A 78 12.86 -0.74 -8.28
N ASP A 79 11.78 -0.48 -9.03
CA ASP A 79 11.75 0.58 -10.04
C ASP A 79 11.39 1.91 -9.36
N LEU A 80 12.43 2.64 -8.94
CA LEU A 80 12.34 3.87 -8.16
C LEU A 80 13.04 5.02 -8.89
N PRO A 81 12.45 5.54 -9.99
CA PRO A 81 13.06 6.60 -10.77
C PRO A 81 13.04 7.93 -10.00
N ASN A 82 14.08 8.75 -10.16
CA ASN A 82 14.20 10.03 -9.44
C ASN A 82 13.19 11.08 -9.92
N ASP A 83 12.60 10.90 -11.10
CA ASP A 83 11.52 11.73 -11.66
C ASP A 83 10.13 11.09 -11.46
N ALA A 84 9.97 10.23 -10.44
CA ALA A 84 8.71 9.59 -10.09
C ALA A 84 7.57 10.58 -9.77
N TYR A 85 6.33 10.10 -9.89
CA TYR A 85 5.12 10.90 -9.64
C TYR A 85 5.02 11.38 -8.18
N LEU A 86 5.25 10.48 -7.23
CA LEU A 86 5.35 10.77 -5.78
C LEU A 86 4.27 11.74 -5.26
N GLU A 87 3.01 11.45 -5.55
CA GLU A 87 1.92 12.35 -5.18
C GLU A 87 1.88 12.62 -3.66
N THR A 88 1.64 13.89 -3.31
CA THR A 88 1.62 14.36 -1.92
C THR A 88 0.57 13.61 -1.08
N CYS A 89 -0.56 13.23 -1.69
CA CYS A 89 -1.63 12.48 -1.03
C CYS A 89 -1.16 11.11 -0.53
N THR A 90 -0.19 10.47 -1.20
CA THR A 90 0.32 9.17 -0.78
C THR A 90 1.41 9.27 0.28
N SER A 91 2.04 10.43 0.44
CA SER A 91 3.07 10.64 1.48
C SER A 91 2.51 10.66 2.92
N ALA A 92 1.19 10.78 3.12
CA ALA A 92 0.58 10.78 4.46
C ALA A 92 0.28 9.37 5.02
N ALA A 93 0.00 8.39 4.17
CA ALA A 93 -0.29 7.01 4.59
C ALA A 93 0.89 6.24 5.24
N PRO A 94 2.17 6.40 4.82
CA PRO A 94 3.22 5.52 5.28
C PRO A 94 3.65 5.67 6.75
N SER A 95 3.16 6.69 7.45
CA SER A 95 3.56 6.97 8.85
C SER A 95 2.76 6.19 9.90
N GLN A 96 1.92 5.23 9.53
CA GLN A 96 1.19 4.41 10.52
C GLN A 96 2.12 3.40 11.19
N LYS A 97 2.78 3.82 12.27
CA LYS A 97 3.38 2.89 13.24
C LYS A 97 2.29 1.95 13.75
N THR A 98 2.37 0.68 13.38
CA THR A 98 1.65 -0.42 14.03
C THR A 98 2.22 -0.59 15.43
N SER A 99 1.79 0.28 16.34
CA SER A 99 2.10 0.16 17.77
C SER A 99 1.32 -1.03 18.31
N GLY A 100 1.91 -2.22 18.18
CA GLY A 100 1.47 -3.40 18.90
C GLY A 100 1.58 -3.16 20.39
N THR A 101 0.44 -2.98 21.05
CA THR A 101 0.26 -3.31 22.46
C THR A 101 -1.20 -3.71 22.63
N VAL A 102 -1.48 -5.00 22.43
CA VAL A 102 -2.61 -5.65 23.07
C VAL A 102 -2.22 -5.78 24.54
N ARG A 103 -2.88 -5.01 25.40
CA ARG A 103 -3.05 -5.32 26.82
C ARG A 103 -4.54 -5.44 27.07
#